data_AF-A0A3P6PGJ0-F1
#
_entry.id   AF-A0A3P6PGJ0-F1
#
_cell.length_a   1.000
_cell.length_b   1.000
_cell.length_c   1.000
_cell.angle_alpha   90.00
_cell.angle_beta   90.00
_cell.angle_gamma   90.00
#
_symmetry.space_group_name_H-M   'P 1'
#
loop_
_entity.id
_entity.type
_entity.pdbx_description
1 polymer ?
#
loop_
_entity_poly.entity_id
_entity_poly.type
_entity_poly.pdbx_seq_one_letter_code
_entity_poly.pdbx_strand_id
1 'polypeptide(L)'
;MVEFEVSDDISADEARQLIEAEPPLSNTDSNPFQKQLQKKGVKLMADREILLSLEKNQVIIADLPKPLKIRFYYSIIPEISITICNSCFRMFHADDFEMAYLRSGGCPFCRNVPQRNSNAISVDDDELDDL
;
A
#
# COMPACT_ATOMS: atom_id res chain seq x y z
N MET A 1 8.27 -3.22 6.78
CA MET A 1 6.89 -2.75 7.02
C MET A 1 6.46 -3.09 8.43
N VAL A 2 5.52 -2.34 8.99
CA VAL A 2 4.92 -2.59 10.31
C VAL A 2 3.41 -2.47 10.23
N GLU A 3 2.69 -3.37 10.89
CA GLU A 3 1.24 -3.31 11.02
C GLU A 3 0.84 -2.24 12.05
N PHE A 4 -0.17 -1.45 11.73
CA PHE A 4 -0.78 -0.51 12.66
C PHE A 4 -2.30 -0.61 12.62
N GLU A 5 -2.94 -0.21 13.71
CA GLU A 5 -4.39 -0.12 13.80
C GLU A 5 -4.85 1.32 13.63
N VAL A 6 -6.01 1.48 13.01
CA VAL A 6 -6.70 2.75 12.95
C VAL A 6 -7.56 2.90 14.20
N SER A 7 -7.68 4.13 14.71
CA SER A 7 -8.53 4.41 15.87
C SER A 7 -9.99 3.97 15.65
N ASP A 8 -10.65 3.51 16.72
CA ASP A 8 -12.00 2.94 16.68
C ASP A 8 -13.09 3.94 16.22
N ASP A 9 -12.80 5.25 16.26
CA ASP A 9 -13.68 6.33 15.78
C ASP A 9 -13.61 6.57 14.27
N ILE A 10 -12.74 5.85 13.55
CA ILE A 10 -12.49 6.05 12.11
C ILE A 10 -12.86 4.78 11.36
N SER A 11 -13.76 4.90 10.39
CA SER A 11 -14.12 3.77 9.52
C SER A 11 -12.99 3.42 8.54
N ALA A 12 -12.95 2.19 8.03
CA ALA A 12 -11.89 1.81 7.07
C ALA A 12 -11.93 2.65 5.77
N ASP A 13 -13.12 3.05 5.32
CA ASP A 13 -13.27 3.91 4.14
C ASP A 13 -12.81 5.35 4.43
N GLU A 14 -13.09 5.87 5.62
CA GLU A 14 -12.57 7.16 6.06
C GLU A 14 -11.05 7.13 6.20
N ALA A 15 -10.49 6.04 6.75
CA ALA A 15 -9.05 5.87 6.84
C ALA A 15 -8.38 5.88 5.45
N ARG A 16 -8.98 5.22 4.45
CA ARG A 16 -8.52 5.28 3.06
C ARG A 16 -8.51 6.71 2.54
N GLN A 17 -9.61 7.44 2.73
CA GLN A 17 -9.71 8.84 2.28
C GLN A 17 -8.65 9.73 2.93
N LEU A 18 -8.35 9.53 4.22
CA LEU A 18 -7.32 10.30 4.93
C LEU A 18 -5.91 9.99 4.42
N ILE A 19 -5.62 8.74 4.06
CA ILE A 19 -4.33 8.31 3.49
C ILE A 19 -4.17 8.79 2.03
N GLU A 20 -5.27 8.83 1.29
CA GLU A 20 -5.30 9.32 -0.10
C GLU A 20 -5.22 10.84 -0.18
N ALA A 21 -5.62 11.55 0.87
CA ALA A 21 -5.44 12.99 0.98
C ALA A 21 -3.94 13.31 1.01
N GLU A 22 -3.48 14.21 0.12
CA GLU A 22 -2.10 14.67 0.17
C GLU A 22 -1.83 15.32 1.53
N PRO A 23 -0.75 14.94 2.23
CA PRO A 23 -0.41 15.55 3.49
C PRO A 23 -0.21 17.06 3.27
N PRO A 24 -0.68 17.92 4.20
CA PRO A 24 -0.41 19.34 4.10
C PRO A 24 1.11 19.55 4.04
N LEU A 25 1.56 20.53 3.23
CA LEU A 25 2.97 20.94 3.04
C LEU A 25 3.65 21.50 4.32
N SER A 26 3.27 21.00 5.50
CA SER A 26 3.76 21.48 6.78
C SER A 26 5.16 20.92 7.03
N ASN A 27 6.12 21.84 7.21
CA ASN A 27 7.56 21.63 7.43
C ASN A 27 7.92 20.91 8.76
N THR A 28 7.08 20.00 9.26
CA THR A 28 7.38 19.27 10.48
C THR A 28 8.10 17.98 10.10
N ASP A 29 9.44 18.02 10.13
CA ASP A 29 10.39 16.92 9.83
C ASP A 29 10.25 15.65 10.70
N SER A 30 9.13 15.48 11.40
CA SER A 30 8.90 14.35 12.28
C SER A 30 7.43 13.96 12.24
N ASN A 31 7.09 13.09 11.29
CA ASN A 31 5.80 12.41 11.25
C ASN A 31 5.51 11.79 12.65
N PRO A 32 4.35 12.09 13.28
CA PRO A 32 3.99 11.55 14.60
C PRO A 32 4.07 10.03 14.67
N PHE A 33 3.79 9.34 13.56
CA PHE A 33 3.90 7.89 13.43
C PHE A 33 5.34 7.38 13.65
N GLN A 34 6.34 8.10 13.14
CA GLN A 34 7.76 7.74 13.28
C GLN A 34 8.22 7.80 14.75
N LYS A 35 7.67 8.75 15.52
CA LYS A 35 7.93 8.83 16.97
C LYS A 35 7.34 7.63 17.72
N GLN A 36 6.19 7.13 17.28
CA GLN A 36 5.56 5.95 17.88
C GLN A 36 6.33 4.67 17.53
N LEU A 37 6.86 4.57 16.31
CA LEU A 37 7.70 3.45 15.87
C LEU A 37 8.97 3.28 16.72
N GLN A 38 9.55 4.37 17.22
CA GLN A 38 10.72 4.33 18.10
C GLN A 38 10.40 3.85 19.52
N LYS A 39 9.12 3.87 19.94
CA LYS A 39 8.70 3.37 21.25
C LYS A 39 8.51 1.84 21.19
N LYS A 40 9.46 1.09 21.74
CA LYS A 40 9.34 -0.36 21.86
C LYS A 40 8.15 -0.77 22.75
N GLY A 41 7.38 -1.76 22.29
CA GLY A 41 6.33 -2.43 23.07
C GLY A 41 4.96 -1.74 23.05
N VAL A 42 4.78 -0.68 22.25
CA VAL A 42 3.49 0.00 22.09
C VAL A 42 2.85 -0.44 20.78
N LYS A 43 1.56 -0.73 20.83
CA LYS A 43 0.75 -0.98 19.63
C LYS A 43 0.69 0.31 18.80
N LEU A 44 1.01 0.24 17.52
CA LEU A 44 0.92 1.39 16.64
C LEU A 44 -0.57 1.66 16.37
N MET A 45 -1.03 2.84 16.79
CA MET A 45 -2.37 3.33 16.55
C MET A 45 -2.27 4.63 15.74
N ALA A 46 -3.02 4.71 14.65
CA ALA A 46 -3.07 5.86 13.79
C ALA A 46 -4.42 6.58 13.97
N ASP A 47 -4.34 7.78 14.53
CA ASP A 47 -5.46 8.71 14.63
C ASP A 47 -5.58 9.53 13.33
N ARG A 48 -6.62 10.35 13.21
CA ARG A 48 -6.88 11.21 12.03
C ARG A 48 -5.66 12.05 11.63
N GLU A 49 -5.00 12.67 12.62
CA GLU A 49 -3.80 13.47 12.40
C GLU A 49 -2.63 12.65 11.88
N ILE A 50 -2.47 11.42 12.38
CA ILE A 50 -1.41 10.53 11.92
C ILE A 50 -1.71 10.10 10.49
N LEU A 51 -2.93 9.63 10.21
CA LEU A 51 -3.35 9.22 8.87
C LEU A 51 -3.14 10.32 7.83
N LEU A 52 -3.50 11.58 8.15
CA LEU A 52 -3.28 12.75 7.29
C LEU A 52 -1.81 13.12 7.08
N SER A 53 -0.93 12.70 7.98
CA SER A 53 0.52 12.93 7.86
C SER A 53 1.23 11.82 7.09
N LEU A 54 0.56 10.71 6.82
CA LEU A 54 1.13 9.57 6.11
C LEU A 54 1.09 9.82 4.61
N GLU A 55 2.17 9.44 3.93
CA GLU A 55 2.18 9.45 2.46
C GLU A 55 1.47 8.21 1.93
N LYS A 56 0.62 8.39 0.91
CA LYS A 56 -0.05 7.27 0.21
C LYS A 56 0.90 6.15 -0.22
N ASN A 57 2.12 6.50 -0.64
CA ASN A 57 3.13 5.55 -1.11
C ASN A 57 3.78 4.77 0.04
N GLN A 58 3.67 5.27 1.27
CA GLN A 58 4.20 4.63 2.47
C GLN A 58 3.17 3.74 3.16
N VAL A 59 1.88 3.85 2.80
CA VAL A 59 0.82 3.06 3.42
C VAL A 59 0.34 1.97 2.48
N ILE A 60 0.32 0.75 2.98
CA ILE A 60 -0.17 -0.43 2.27
C ILE A 60 -1.48 -0.85 2.93
N ILE A 61 -2.55 -0.86 2.14
CA ILE A 61 -3.89 -1.22 2.60
C ILE A 61 -4.19 -2.63 2.10
N ALA A 62 -4.29 -3.57 3.02
CA ALA A 62 -4.58 -4.96 2.70
C ALA A 62 -6.08 -5.22 2.81
N ASP A 63 -6.73 -5.28 1.63
CA ASP A 63 -8.15 -5.58 1.49
C ASP A 63 -8.37 -7.09 1.50
N LEU A 64 -8.42 -7.66 2.70
CA LEU A 64 -8.73 -9.07 2.86
C LEU A 64 -10.23 -9.32 2.63
N PRO A 65 -10.59 -10.46 2.02
CA PRO A 65 -11.97 -10.82 1.78
C PRO A 65 -12.67 -11.13 3.10
N LYS A 66 -13.98 -10.82 3.16
CA LYS A 66 -14.82 -11.15 4.31
C LYS A 66 -14.70 -12.64 4.65
N PRO A 67 -14.59 -13.04 5.93
CA PRO A 67 -14.88 -12.27 7.15
C PRO A 67 -13.68 -11.50 7.75
N LEU A 68 -12.54 -11.46 7.06
CA LEU A 68 -11.32 -10.83 7.59
C LEU A 68 -11.43 -9.30 7.52
N LYS A 69 -10.85 -8.63 8.52
CA LYS A 69 -10.80 -7.16 8.57
C LYS A 69 -9.69 -6.63 7.67
N ILE A 70 -9.89 -5.42 7.14
CA ILE A 70 -8.86 -4.64 6.45
C ILE A 70 -7.70 -4.41 7.41
N ARG A 71 -6.48 -4.49 6.91
CA ARG A 71 -5.26 -4.25 7.69
C ARG A 71 -4.44 -3.15 7.05
N PHE A 72 -3.85 -2.30 7.88
CA PHE A 72 -3.01 -1.20 7.46
C PHE A 72 -1.57 -1.46 7.83
N TYR A 73 -0.67 -1.22 6.89
CA TYR A 73 0.76 -1.40 7.08
C TYR A 73 1.50 -0.16 6.65
N TYR A 74 2.52 0.22 7.43
CA TYR A 74 3.42 1.31 7.10
C TYR A 74 4.74 0.76 6.58
N SER A 75 5.18 1.28 5.44
CA SER A 75 6.47 0.98 4.85
C SER A 75 7.55 1.84 5.51
N ILE A 76 8.48 1.19 6.20
CA ILE A 76 9.63 1.85 6.83
C ILE A 76 10.67 2.24 5.76
N ILE A 77 10.65 1.55 4.61
CA ILE A 77 11.58 1.75 3.50
C ILE A 77 10.70 1.98 2.25
N PRO A 78 10.32 3.24 1.95
CA PRO A 78 9.44 3.55 0.82
C PRO A 78 10.03 3.15 -0.53
N GLU A 79 11.37 3.05 -0.63
CA GLU A 79 12.06 2.61 -1.85
C GLU A 79 11.75 1.15 -2.20
N ILE A 80 11.36 0.33 -1.22
CA ILE A 80 10.94 -1.05 -1.45
C ILE A 80 9.43 -1.07 -1.64
N SER A 81 9.02 -1.14 -2.92
CA SER A 81 7.61 -1.30 -3.28
C SER A 81 7.09 -2.67 -2.87
N ILE A 82 5.91 -2.73 -2.26
CA ILE A 82 5.26 -3.95 -1.80
C ILE A 82 3.98 -4.18 -2.60
N THR A 83 3.76 -5.42 -3.03
CA THR A 83 2.53 -5.86 -3.69
C THR A 83 1.86 -6.99 -2.93
N ILE A 84 0.54 -7.08 -3.01
CA ILE A 84 -0.27 -8.11 -2.35
C ILE A 84 -0.92 -8.98 -3.43
N CYS A 85 -0.72 -10.30 -3.35
CA CYS A 85 -1.40 -11.21 -4.26
C CYS A 85 -2.91 -11.24 -3.96
N ASN A 86 -3.76 -10.97 -4.95
CA ASN A 86 -5.23 -10.99 -4.79
C ASN A 86 -5.83 -12.38 -4.52
N SER A 87 -5.04 -13.45 -4.60
CA SER A 87 -5.53 -14.83 -4.41
C SER A 87 -5.13 -15.41 -3.07
N CYS A 88 -3.85 -15.27 -2.69
CA CYS A 88 -3.35 -15.77 -1.41
C CYS A 88 -3.11 -14.68 -0.35
N PHE A 89 -3.36 -13.40 -0.68
CA PHE A 89 -3.22 -12.24 0.19
C PHE A 89 -1.84 -12.08 0.83
N ARG A 90 -0.83 -12.70 0.22
CA ARG A 90 0.54 -12.67 0.69
C ARG A 90 1.25 -11.46 0.10
N MET A 91 2.04 -10.80 0.93
CA MET A 91 2.81 -9.61 0.58
C MET A 91 4.18 -10.00 0.04
N PHE A 92 4.62 -9.30 -1.00
CA PHE A 92 5.89 -9.51 -1.67
C PHE A 92 6.54 -8.17 -1.98
N HIS A 93 7.86 -8.15 -2.11
CA HIS A 93 8.51 -7.05 -2.82
C HIS A 93 8.04 -7.08 -4.28
N ALA A 94 7.71 -5.91 -4.82
CA ALA A 94 7.15 -5.80 -6.17
C ALA A 94 8.10 -6.41 -7.21
N ASP A 95 9.39 -6.09 -7.13
CA ASP A 95 10.43 -6.60 -8.04
C ASP A 95 10.57 -8.13 -7.98
N ASP A 96 10.56 -8.70 -6.76
CA ASP A 96 10.64 -10.16 -6.58
C ASP A 96 9.40 -10.86 -7.13
N PHE A 97 8.22 -10.26 -6.94
CA PHE A 97 6.97 -10.78 -7.46
C PHE A 97 6.93 -10.72 -8.99
N GLU A 98 7.34 -9.60 -9.59
CA GLU A 98 7.44 -9.44 -11.04
C GLU A 98 8.44 -10.43 -11.64
N MET A 99 9.62 -10.57 -11.05
CA MET A 99 10.61 -11.55 -11.48
C MET A 99 10.13 -12.99 -11.34
N ALA A 100 9.38 -13.32 -10.28
CA ALA A 100 8.77 -14.64 -10.15
C ALA A 100 7.67 -14.85 -11.19
N TYR A 101 6.87 -13.82 -11.46
CA TYR A 101 5.81 -13.85 -12.45
C TYR A 101 6.37 -14.05 -13.86
N LEU A 102 7.41 -13.31 -14.26
CA LEU A 102 8.07 -13.47 -15.55
C LEU A 102 8.68 -14.86 -15.74
N ARG A 103 9.17 -15.48 -14.67
CA ARG A 103 9.76 -16.83 -14.71
C ARG A 103 8.73 -17.96 -14.70
N SER A 104 7.67 -17.85 -13.90
CA SER A 104 6.75 -18.95 -13.60
C SER A 104 5.31 -18.73 -14.09
N GLY A 105 5.00 -17.54 -14.59
CA GLY A 105 3.67 -17.15 -15.08
C GLY A 105 2.64 -16.82 -14.00
N GLY A 106 3.02 -16.77 -12.72
CA GLY A 106 2.06 -16.55 -11.63
C GLY A 106 2.70 -16.19 -10.29
N CYS A 107 1.86 -16.10 -9.25
CA CYS A 107 2.32 -15.89 -7.88
C CYS A 107 3.29 -17.01 -7.44
N PRO A 108 4.44 -16.71 -6.81
CA PRO A 108 5.42 -17.73 -6.41
C PRO A 108 4.89 -18.75 -5.40
N PHE A 109 3.82 -18.43 -4.67
CA PHE A 109 3.25 -19.29 -3.63
C PHE A 109 2.00 -20.04 -4.08
N CYS A 110 1.01 -19.33 -4.62
CA CYS A 110 -0.26 -19.94 -5.01
C CYS A 110 -0.36 -20.27 -6.50
N ARG A 111 0.63 -19.86 -7.30
CA ARG A 111 0.67 -20.00 -8.76
C ARG A 111 -0.50 -19.36 -9.50
N ASN A 112 -1.36 -18.60 -8.81
CA ASN A 112 -2.43 -17.89 -9.49
C ASN A 112 -1.86 -16.77 -10.35
N VAL A 113 -2.41 -16.65 -11.56
CA VAL A 113 -2.09 -15.57 -12.48
C VAL A 113 -2.85 -14.33 -12.03
N PRO A 114 -2.19 -13.23 -11.62
CA PRO A 114 -2.89 -11.99 -11.35
C PRO A 114 -3.68 -11.58 -12.58
N GLN A 115 -4.99 -11.39 -12.42
CA GLN A 115 -5.84 -10.83 -13.47
C GLN A 115 -5.34 -9.41 -13.70
N ARG A 116 -4.72 -9.13 -14.86
CA ARG A 116 -4.44 -7.73 -15.26
C ARG A 116 -5.77 -7.01 -15.29
N ASN A 117 -5.98 -6.08 -14.36
CA ASN A 117 -7.13 -5.18 -14.43
C ASN A 117 -6.99 -4.41 -15.75
N SER A 118 -7.87 -4.69 -16.71
CA SER A 118 -7.85 -4.19 -18.09
C SER A 118 -8.28 -2.71 -18.17
N ASN A 119 -7.72 -1.87 -17.31
CA ASN A 119 -7.84 -0.41 -17.31
C ASN A 119 -6.48 0.28 -17.53
N ALA A 120 -5.46 -0.47 -17.99
CA ALA A 120 -4.26 0.15 -18.54
C ALA A 120 -4.64 0.83 -19.86
N ILE A 121 -4.77 2.14 -19.78
CA ILE A 121 -4.75 3.16 -20.84
C ILE A 121 -4.36 2.57 -22.19
N SER A 122 -5.29 2.57 -23.14
CA SER A 122 -4.98 2.49 -24.57
C SER A 122 -4.07 3.68 -24.89
N VAL A 123 -2.78 3.42 -25.06
CA VAL A 123 -1.91 4.34 -25.78
C VAL A 123 -2.26 4.12 -27.24
N ASP A 124 -3.00 5.05 -27.82
CA ASP A 124 -3.24 5.08 -29.25
C ASP A 124 -1.88 5.29 -29.95
N ASP A 125 -1.47 4.31 -30.75
CA ASP A 125 -0.19 4.20 -31.45
C ASP A 125 -0.20 5.00 -32.78
N ASP A 126 -0.84 6.17 -32.79
CA ASP A 126 -1.18 6.91 -34.03
C ASP A 126 -0.41 8.23 -34.24
N GLU A 127 0.73 8.46 -33.58
CA GLU A 127 1.54 9.68 -33.81
C GLU A 127 3.02 9.40 -34.12
N LEU A 128 3.26 8.61 -35.18
CA LEU A 128 4.55 8.48 -35.87
C LEU A 128 4.34 8.52 -37.39
N ASP A 129 3.85 9.65 -37.89
CA ASP A 129 4.06 10.08 -39.27
C ASP A 129 3.71 11.58 -39.35
N ASP A 130 4.69 12.44 -39.03
CA ASP A 130 4.94 13.75 -39.66
C ASP A 130 5.90 14.59 -38.77
N LEU A 131 7.21 14.46 -39.03
CA LEU A 131 8.20 15.56 -39.10
C LEU A 131 9.59 15.05 -39.49
#